data_AF-A0A6A4X6N3-F1
#
_entry.id   AF-A0A6A4X6N3-F1
#
_cell.length_a   1.000
_cell.length_b   1.000
_cell.length_c   1.000
_cell.angle_alpha   90.00
_cell.angle_beta   90.00
_cell.angle_gamma   90.00
#
_symmetry.space_group_name_H-M   'P 1'
#
loop_
_entity.id
_entity.type
_entity.pdbx_description
1 polymer ?
#
loop_
_entity_poly.entity_id
_entity_poly.type
_entity_poly.pdbx_seq_one_letter_code
_entity_poly.pdbx_strand_id
1 'polypeptide(L)' 'MHYGGGILCPEPGCGARVRSQQRLSDHRAWHRGETVCSVCRVRLSSKTKLRSHLQRQHGSDPSGGELWGQRFINL' A
#
# COMPACT_ATOMS: atom_id res chain seq x y z
N MET A 1 -23.15 -2.53 -27.72
CA MET A 1 -23.37 -3.24 -26.44
C MET A 1 -22.03 -3.28 -25.71
N HIS A 2 -21.77 -2.36 -24.78
CA HIS A 2 -20.49 -2.32 -24.05
C HIS A 2 -20.64 -3.14 -22.77
N TYR A 3 -20.38 -4.44 -22.81
CA TYR A 3 -20.02 -5.16 -21.59
C TYR A 3 -18.62 -4.68 -21.19
N GLY A 4 -18.55 -3.51 -20.56
CA GLY A 4 -17.34 -3.04 -19.90
C GLY A 4 -17.10 -3.98 -18.73
N GLY A 5 -16.46 -5.13 -18.95
CA GLY A 5 -16.19 -6.17 -17.97
C GLY A 5 -15.15 -5.70 -16.96
N GLY A 6 -15.60 -5.05 -15.90
CA GLY A 6 -14.79 -4.79 -14.72
C GLY A 6 -15.16 -5.75 -13.60
N ILE A 7 -14.15 -6.21 -12.86
CA ILE A 7 -14.27 -7.07 -11.70
C ILE A 7 -14.71 -6.20 -10.52
N LEU A 8 -15.78 -6.60 -9.84
CA LEU A 8 -16.26 -5.93 -8.63
C LEU A 8 -15.46 -6.40 -7.42
N CYS A 9 -15.17 -5.49 -6.51
CA CYS A 9 -14.58 -5.84 -5.24
C CYS A 9 -15.61 -6.60 -4.39
N PRO A 10 -15.27 -7.80 -3.89
CA PRO A 10 -16.19 -8.61 -3.07
C PRO A 10 -16.35 -8.07 -1.63
N GLU A 11 -15.59 -7.05 -1.23
CA GLU A 11 -15.69 -6.48 0.11
C GLU A 11 -17.03 -5.75 0.31
N PRO A 12 -17.77 -6.06 1.38
CA PRO A 12 -19.06 -5.45 1.66
C PRO A 12 -18.90 -3.93 1.83
N GLY A 13 -19.73 -3.16 1.14
CA GLY A 13 -19.70 -1.69 1.18
C GLY A 13 -18.60 -1.03 0.34
N CYS A 14 -17.74 -1.78 -0.36
CA CYS A 14 -16.72 -1.19 -1.23
C CYS A 14 -17.28 -0.71 -2.58
N GLY A 15 -17.99 -1.59 -3.29
CA GLY A 15 -18.58 -1.29 -4.61
C GLY A 15 -17.56 -0.96 -5.72
N ALA A 16 -16.26 -1.01 -5.44
CA ALA A 16 -15.22 -0.64 -6.40
C ALA A 16 -15.19 -1.62 -7.58
N ARG A 17 -15.06 -1.06 -8.79
CA ARG A 17 -14.94 -1.83 -10.03
C ARG A 17 -13.56 -1.61 -10.64
N VAL A 18 -12.82 -2.70 -10.83
CA VAL A 18 -11.46 -2.67 -11.37
C VAL A 18 -11.38 -3.44 -12.68
N ARG A 19 -10.49 -2.99 -13.56
CA ARG A 19 -10.38 -3.56 -14.92
C ARG A 19 -9.60 -4.87 -15.02
N SER A 20 -8.93 -5.31 -13.94
CA SER A 20 -8.09 -6.52 -13.96
C SER A 20 -7.86 -7.11 -12.58
N GLN A 21 -7.58 -8.41 -12.54
CA GLN A 21 -7.42 -9.18 -11.30
C GLN A 21 -6.20 -8.74 -10.49
N GLN A 22 -5.10 -8.36 -11.16
CA GLN A 22 -3.93 -7.80 -10.50
C GLN A 22 -4.25 -6.51 -9.75
N ARG A 23 -5.10 -5.64 -10.34
CA ARG A 23 -5.55 -4.41 -9.67
C ARG A 23 -6.55 -4.68 -8.57
N LEU A 24 -7.36 -5.72 -8.68
CA LEU A 24 -8.21 -6.15 -7.56
C LEU A 24 -7.36 -6.57 -6.37
N SER A 25 -6.28 -7.32 -6.60
CA SER A 25 -5.37 -7.75 -5.53
C SER A 25 -4.73 -6.56 -4.81
N ASP A 26 -4.21 -5.59 -5.56
CA ASP A 26 -3.66 -4.34 -5.00
C ASP A 26 -4.72 -3.51 -4.26
N HIS A 27 -5.93 -3.38 -4.84
CA HIS A 27 -7.05 -2.73 -4.19
C HIS A 27 -7.46 -3.43 -2.88
N ARG A 28 -7.41 -4.77 -2.80
CA ARG A 28 -7.71 -5.49 -1.55
C ARG A 28 -6.66 -5.28 -0.47
N ALA A 29 -5.42 -4.96 -0.82
CA ALA A 29 -4.40 -4.57 0.15
C ALA A 29 -4.77 -3.26 0.88
N TRP A 30 -5.54 -2.38 0.25
CA TRP A 30 -6.08 -1.16 0.87
C TRP A 30 -7.09 -1.49 1.99
N HIS A 31 -7.96 -2.48 1.80
CA HIS A 31 -8.90 -2.95 2.82
C HIS A 31 -8.17 -3.51 4.05
N ARG A 32 -7.06 -4.21 3.82
CA ARG A 32 -6.22 -4.80 4.88
C ARG A 32 -5.32 -3.78 5.58
N GLY A 33 -5.28 -2.54 5.11
CA GLY A 33 -4.38 -1.51 5.64
C GLY A 33 -2.90 -1.73 5.29
N GLU A 34 -2.59 -2.64 4.35
CA GLU A 34 -1.20 -2.96 3.97
C GLU A 34 -0.50 -1.84 3.19
N THR A 35 -1.25 -0.79 2.81
CA THR A 35 -0.74 0.43 2.16
C THR A 35 -0.90 1.67 3.03
N VAL A 36 -1.29 1.50 4.29
CA VAL A 36 -1.47 2.59 5.27
C VAL A 36 -0.29 2.60 6.22
N CYS A 37 0.29 3.77 6.46
CA CYS A 37 1.31 3.93 7.48
C CYS A 37 0.71 3.76 8.88
N SER A 38 1.22 2.81 9.65
CA SER A 38 0.75 2.58 11.02
C SER A 38 1.08 3.73 11.98
N VAL A 39 2.12 4.51 11.67
CA VAL A 39 2.62 5.61 12.52
C VAL A 39 1.84 6.90 12.27
N CYS A 40 1.80 7.38 11.03
CA CYS A 40 1.16 8.67 10.68
C CYS A 40 -0.18 8.53 9.95
N ARG A 41 -0.66 7.29 9.75
CA ARG A 41 -1.93 6.97 9.05
C ARG A 41 -2.02 7.47 7.61
N VAL A 42 -0.90 7.89 7.01
CA VAL A 42 -0.88 8.33 5.61
C VAL A 42 -1.11 7.14 4.69
N ARG A 43 -1.91 7.35 3.64
CA ARG A 43 -2.23 6.34 2.64
C ARG A 43 -1.29 6.44 1.46
N LEU A 44 -0.66 5.33 1.12
CA LEU A 44 0.23 5.23 -0.04
C LEU A 44 -0.44 4.39 -1.11
N SER A 45 -0.03 4.62 -2.36
CA SER A 45 -0.60 3.94 -3.52
C SER A 45 -0.16 2.49 -3.67
N SER A 46 0.88 2.04 -2.96
CA SER A 46 1.39 0.66 -3.06
C SER A 46 2.21 0.27 -1.83
N LYS A 47 2.37 -1.03 -1.59
CA LYS A 47 3.16 -1.58 -0.48
C LYS A 47 4.64 -1.18 -0.54
N THR A 48 5.23 -1.13 -1.75
CA THR A 48 6.61 -0.65 -1.95
C THR A 48 6.78 0.81 -1.54
N LYS A 49 5.80 1.67 -1.90
CA LYS A 49 5.80 3.08 -1.51
C LYS A 49 5.63 3.23 0.01
N LEU A 50 4.79 2.40 0.63
CA LEU A 50 4.68 2.35 2.08
C LEU A 50 6.00 1.97 2.74
N ARG A 51 6.71 0.96 2.24
CA ARG A 51 8.04 0.57 2.76
C ARG A 51 9.04 1.73 2.69
N SER A 52 9.18 2.36 1.52
CA SER A 52 10.07 3.52 1.39
C SER A 52 9.62 4.70 2.26
N HIS A 53 8.32 4.91 2.44
CA HIS A 53 7.77 5.94 3.33
C HIS A 53 8.14 5.66 4.78
N LEU A 54 7.88 4.45 5.29
CA LEU A 54 8.22 4.05 6.65
C LEU A 54 9.71 4.24 6.92
N GLN A 55 10.57 3.83 5.98
CA GLN A 55 12.01 3.98 6.11
C GLN A 55 12.46 5.45 6.11
N ARG A 56 11.93 6.27 5.19
CA ARG A 56 12.35 7.68 5.04
C ARG A 56 11.73 8.64 6.03
N GLN A 57 10.57 8.32 6.61
CA GLN A 57 9.81 9.24 7.46
C GLN A 57 9.79 8.82 8.93
N HIS A 58 9.89 7.52 9.20
CA HIS A 58 9.76 6.98 10.56
C HIS A 58 10.95 6.11 10.96
N GLY A 59 11.86 5.80 10.03
CA GLY A 59 12.98 4.88 10.29
C GLY A 59 12.55 3.47 10.69
N SER A 60 11.28 3.10 10.50
CA SER A 60 10.75 1.79 10.89
C SER A 60 10.86 0.80 9.73
N ASP A 61 11.60 -0.29 9.91
CA ASP A 61 11.50 -1.46 9.03
C ASP A 61 10.29 -2.32 9.46
N PRO A 62 9.37 -2.67 8.54
CA PRO A 62 8.21 -3.50 8.88
C PRO A 62 8.56 -4.98 9.13
N SER A 63 9.82 -5.38 9.00
CA SER A 63 10.33 -6.74 9.10
C SER A 63 11.07 -6.99 10.41
N GLY A 64 10.82 -6.23 11.49
CA GLY A 64 11.36 -6.52 12.83
C GLY A 64 12.90 -6.61 12.90
N GLY A 65 13.60 -6.14 11.87
CA GLY A 65 15.04 -6.06 11.85
C GLY A 65 15.44 -4.71 12.41
N GLU A 66 15.89 -4.71 13.66
CA GLU A 66 16.83 -3.69 14.11
C GLU A 66 17.99 -3.63 13.11
N LEU A 67 18.63 -2.47 12.98
CA LEU A 67 19.77 -2.15 12.11
C LEU A 67 19.42 -1.60 10.71
N TRP A 68 19.25 -0.27 10.60
CA TRP A 68 20.26 0.58 9.93
C TRP A 68 19.92 2.08 9.99
N GLY A 69 20.58 2.78 10.91
CA GLY A 69 20.83 4.23 10.89
C GLY A 69 22.24 4.54 10.37
N GLN A 70 22.63 3.94 9.25
CA GLN A 70 23.83 4.28 8.47
C GLN A 70 23.31 4.40 7.02
N ARG A 71 23.61 5.38 6.17
CA ARG A 71 24.70 6.34 6.13
C ARG A 71 24.28 7.51 5.21
N PHE A 72 24.31 8.75 5.74
CA PHE A 72 24.74 10.01 5.10
C PHE A 72 23.95 10.50 3.86
N ILE A 73 23.30 11.66 4.00
CA ILE A 73 23.34 12.67 2.93
C ILE A 73 24.14 13.86 3.45
N ASN A 74 25.20 14.16 2.72
CA ASN A 74 26.06 15.32 2.89
C ASN A 74 25.29 16.53 2.36
N LEU A 75 24.84 17.43 3.26
CA LEU A 75 24.99 18.89 3.14
C LEU A 75 24.62 19.55 4.48
#